data_AF-A0A2V5UT47-F1
#
_entry.id   AF-A0A2V5UT47-F1
#
_cell.length_a   1.000
_cell.length_b   1.000
_cell.length_c   1.000
_cell.angle_alpha   90.00
_cell.angle_beta   90.00
_cell.angle_gamma   90.00
#
_symmetry.space_group_name_H-M   'P 1'
#
loop_
_entity.id
_entity.type
_entity.pdbx_description
1 polymer ?
#
loop_
_entity_poly.entity_id
_entity_poly.type
_entity_poly.pdbx_seq_one_letter_code
_entity_poly.pdbx_strand_id
1 'polypeptide(L)' 'MKTKSVLITASSFIATTLLALDPPPVGSAAPEFSLADAKGKTHSLSQYKGKYVVLEWFNPECPFVKKHYG' A
#
# COMPACT_ATOMS: atom_id res chain seq x y z
N MET A 1 44.59 17.60 -24.14
CA MET A 1 43.43 18.28 -24.76
C MET A 1 42.73 17.24 -25.64
N LYS A 2 41.51 16.74 -25.45
CA LYS A 2 40.34 17.17 -24.69
C LYS A 2 39.63 15.90 -24.18
N THR A 3 39.69 15.71 -22.88
CA THR A 3 38.99 14.75 -22.01
C THR A 3 37.47 14.99 -21.95
N LYS A 4 36.81 15.27 -23.09
CA LYS A 4 35.45 15.87 -23.11
C LYS A 4 34.30 14.94 -23.52
N SER A 5 34.48 13.63 -23.56
CA SER A 5 33.38 12.72 -23.97
C SER A 5 32.83 11.81 -22.87
N VAL A 6 33.17 12.03 -21.60
CA VAL A 6 32.73 11.19 -20.47
C VAL A 6 31.47 11.73 -19.76
N LEU A 7 30.84 12.81 -20.23
CA LEU A 7 29.94 13.62 -19.37
C LEU A 7 28.44 13.68 -19.70
N ILE A 8 27.87 12.85 -20.59
CA ILE A 8 26.42 12.98 -20.93
C ILE A 8 25.64 11.65 -20.98
N THR A 9 25.86 10.77 -20.02
CA THR A 9 24.90 9.66 -19.72
C THR A 9 24.58 9.60 -18.22
N ALA A 10 24.46 10.76 -17.59
CA ALA A 10 23.97 10.91 -16.23
C ALA A 10 22.62 11.63 -16.24
N SER A 11 21.53 10.95 -16.64
CA SER A 11 20.15 11.39 -16.36
C SER A 11 19.12 10.33 -16.73
N SER A 12 18.98 9.31 -15.88
CA SER A 12 17.67 8.70 -15.57
C SER A 12 17.84 7.71 -14.42
N PHE A 13 18.03 8.25 -13.23
CA PHE A 13 17.65 7.58 -12.00
C PHE A 13 16.60 8.49 -11.35
N ILE A 14 15.39 8.52 -11.93
CA ILE A 14 14.22 8.93 -11.16
C ILE A 14 13.97 7.76 -10.24
N ALA A 15 14.60 7.81 -9.07
CA ALA A 15 14.24 6.96 -7.97
C ALA A 15 12.77 7.25 -7.66
N THR A 16 11.87 6.36 -8.11
CA THR A 16 10.54 6.20 -7.53
C THR A 16 10.76 5.85 -6.07
N THR A 17 10.88 6.87 -5.24
CA THR A 17 10.69 6.74 -3.81
C THR A 17 9.27 6.22 -3.63
N LEU A 18 9.15 4.95 -3.24
CA LEU A 18 7.91 4.46 -2.65
C LEU A 18 7.69 5.32 -1.41
N LEU A 19 6.86 6.35 -1.54
CA LEU A 19 6.36 7.07 -0.39
C LEU A 19 5.53 6.07 0.41
N ALA A 20 6.09 5.59 1.52
CA ALA A 20 5.29 5.05 2.59
C ALA A 20 4.47 6.23 3.12
N LEU A 21 3.24 6.38 2.62
CA LEU A 21 2.32 7.39 3.12
C LEU A 21 2.03 7.07 4.58
N ASP A 22 2.12 8.10 5.43
CA ASP A 22 1.61 8.01 6.79
C ASP A 22 0.12 7.60 6.76
N PRO A 23 -0.34 6.84 7.77
CA PRO A 23 -1.75 6.51 7.86
C PRO A 23 -2.58 7.81 7.91
N PRO A 24 -3.75 7.83 7.25
CA PRO A 24 -4.63 9.00 7.24
C PRO A 24 -5.01 9.38 8.69
N PRO A 25 -4.97 10.67 9.07
CA PRO A 25 -5.40 11.11 10.39
C PRO A 25 -6.85 10.71 10.69
N VAL A 26 -7.18 10.48 11.96
CA VAL A 26 -8.56 10.21 12.38
C VAL A 26 -9.48 11.36 11.96
N GLY A 27 -10.63 11.01 11.40
CA GLY A 27 -11.63 11.97 10.90
C GLY A 27 -11.42 12.41 9.46
N SER A 28 -10.29 12.06 8.83
CA SER A 28 -10.11 12.24 7.39
C SER A 28 -10.85 11.17 6.58
N ALA A 29 -11.10 11.44 5.30
CA ALA A 29 -11.68 10.45 4.40
C ALA A 29 -10.72 9.25 4.24
N ALA A 30 -11.25 8.04 4.38
CA ALA A 30 -10.47 6.84 4.11
C ALA A 30 -10.04 6.80 2.61
N PRO A 31 -8.76 6.52 2.31
CA PRO A 31 -8.29 6.38 0.93
C PRO A 31 -9.03 5.27 0.19
N GLU A 32 -9.34 5.50 -1.09
CA GLU A 32 -9.87 4.42 -1.93
C GLU A 32 -8.84 3.30 -2.08
N PHE A 33 -9.33 2.07 -2.06
CA PHE A 33 -8.55 0.87 -2.33
C PHE A 33 -9.39 -0.12 -3.14
N SER A 34 -8.69 -1.03 -3.82
CA SER A 34 -9.29 -2.20 -4.44
C SER A 34 -8.38 -3.39 -4.19
N LEU A 35 -8.82 -4.32 -3.34
CA LEU A 35 -8.00 -5.43 -2.85
C LEU A 35 -8.76 -6.75 -2.93
N ALA A 36 -8.05 -7.85 -3.20
CA ALA A 36 -8.62 -9.18 -3.12
C ALA A 36 -8.74 -9.62 -1.64
N ASP A 37 -9.87 -10.24 -1.29
CA ASP A 37 -10.03 -10.91 0.00
C ASP A 37 -9.32 -12.27 0.03
N ALA A 38 -9.40 -12.97 1.16
CA ALA A 38 -8.80 -14.30 1.34
C ALA A 38 -9.36 -15.38 0.40
N LYS A 39 -10.48 -15.14 -0.28
CA LYS A 39 -11.08 -16.04 -1.28
C LYS A 39 -10.79 -15.57 -2.72
N GLY A 40 -9.99 -14.52 -2.90
CA GLY A 40 -9.65 -13.96 -4.20
C GLY A 40 -10.71 -13.03 -4.78
N LYS A 41 -11.79 -12.70 -4.06
CA LYS A 41 -12.79 -11.75 -4.55
C LYS A 41 -12.27 -10.33 -4.33
N THR A 42 -12.24 -9.52 -5.38
CA THR A 42 -11.87 -8.11 -5.29
C THR A 42 -12.99 -7.29 -4.67
N HIS A 43 -12.64 -6.46 -3.69
CA HIS A 43 -13.50 -5.49 -3.04
C HIS A 43 -12.91 -4.10 -3.17
N SER A 44 -13.76 -3.11 -3.40
CA SER A 44 -13.38 -1.69 -3.40
C SER A 44 -14.10 -0.94 -2.28
N LEU A 45 -13.43 0.04 -1.66
CA LEU A 45 -14.01 0.82 -0.55
C LEU A 45 -15.36 1.45 -0.94
N SER A 46 -15.43 2.03 -2.14
CA SER A 46 -16.65 2.61 -2.69
C SER A 46 -17.88 1.69 -2.75
N GLN A 47 -17.70 0.35 -2.77
CA GLN A 47 -18.81 -0.61 -2.71
C GLN A 47 -19.55 -0.60 -1.36
N TYR A 48 -18.92 -0.06 -0.31
CA TYR A 48 -19.43 -0.05 1.05
C TYR A 48 -19.95 1.33 1.50
N LYS A 49 -20.17 2.28 0.57
CA LYS A 49 -20.69 3.61 0.90
C LYS A 49 -21.98 3.52 1.73
N GLY A 50 -22.05 4.37 2.77
CA GLY A 50 -23.17 4.42 3.70
C GLY A 50 -23.16 3.34 4.78
N LYS A 51 -22.13 2.47 4.84
CA LYS A 51 -21.94 1.48 5.89
C LYS A 51 -20.72 1.83 6.74
N TYR A 52 -20.77 1.43 8.01
CA TYR A 52 -19.55 1.37 8.83
C TYR A 52 -18.71 0.17 8.38
N VAL A 53 -17.42 0.43 8.13
CA VAL A 53 -16.45 -0.57 7.69
C VAL A 53 -15.27 -0.55 8.65
N VAL A 54 -14.84 -1.73 9.10
CA VAL A 54 -13.64 -1.92 9.91
C VAL A 54 -12.66 -2.75 9.09
N LEU A 55 -11.45 -2.24 8.88
CA LEU A 55 -10.37 -3.00 8.26
C LEU A 55 -9.61 -3.76 9.35
N GLU A 56 -9.72 -5.08 9.34
CA GLU A 56 -8.98 -5.96 10.25
C GLU A 56 -7.69 -6.43 9.58
N TRP A 57 -6.57 -6.33 10.29
CA TRP A 57 -5.30 -6.90 9.85
C TRP A 57 -5.19 -8.35 10.33
N PHE A 58 -5.28 -9.30 9.41
CA PHE A 58 -5.26 -10.73 9.72
C PHE A 58 -4.11 -11.43 8.99
N ASN A 59 -3.30 -12.17 9.74
CA ASN A 59 -2.27 -13.03 9.19
C ASN A 59 -2.42 -14.44 9.81
N PRO A 60 -2.91 -15.44 9.06
CA PRO A 60 -3.15 -16.78 9.59
C PRO A 60 -1.88 -17.47 10.10
N GLU A 61 -0.70 -17.05 9.63
CA GLU A 61 0.58 -17.61 10.06
C GLU A 61 1.14 -16.97 11.34
N CYS A 62 0.56 -15.85 11.79
CA CYS A 62 1.01 -15.16 13.00
C CYS A 62 0.69 -15.99 14.26
N PRO A 63 1.67 -16.29 15.14
CA PRO A 63 1.43 -17.08 16.37
C PRO A 63 0.38 -16.46 17.30
N PHE A 64 0.29 -15.13 17.34
CA PHE A 64 -0.73 -14.43 18.13
C PHE A 64 -2.14 -14.63 17.55
N VAL A 65 -2.27 -14.57 16.22
CA VAL A 65 -3.55 -14.84 15.53
C VAL A 65 -3.96 -16.30 15.78
N LYS A 66 -3.03 -17.26 15.59
CA LYS A 66 -3.29 -18.68 15.88
C LYS A 66 -3.75 -18.90 17.32
N LYS A 67 -3.13 -18.23 18.30
CA LYS A 67 -3.53 -18.33 19.72
C LYS A 67 -4.97 -17.86 19.98
N HIS A 68 -5.45 -16.84 19.28
CA HIS A 68 -6.76 -16.23 19.54
C HIS A 68 -7.90 -16.79 18.67
N TYR A 69 -7.58 -17.25 17.46
CA TYR A 69 -8.57 -17.66 16.44
C TYR A 69 -8.43 -19.13 15.98
N GLY A 70 -7.46 -19.89 16.51
CA GLY A 70 -7.17 -21.28 16.15
C GLY A 70 -7.23 -22.25 17.32
#